data_AF-A0A1V9GWG5-F1
#
_entry.id   AF-A0A1V9GWG5-F1
#
_cell.length_a   1.000
_cell.length_b   1.000
_cell.length_c   1.000
_cell.angle_alpha   90.00
_cell.angle_beta   90.00
_cell.angle_gamma   90.00
#
_symmetry.space_group_name_H-M   'P 1'
#
loop_
_entity.id
_entity.type
_entity.pdbx_description
1 polymer ?
#
loop_
_entity_poly.entity_id
_entity_poly.type
_entity_poly.pdbx_seq_one_letter_code
_entity_poly.pdbx_strand_id
1 'polypeptide(L)'
;MKNARIALVVLTMALGLTACGGKPSSDNAKEAFVRLLQDSGAGQVTDVQNFELTGCVEAEGVDGYRCDTRGKVAIDIGGRQVPIPVSKNLRYAKSDGTWRAYAK
;
A
#
# COMPACT_ATOMS: atom_id res chain seq x y z
N MET A 1 -40.09 -40.29 -24.81
CA MET A 1 -38.85 -40.88 -25.35
C MET A 1 -37.90 -39.78 -25.76
N LYS A 2 -36.65 -39.83 -25.26
CA LYS A 2 -35.40 -39.36 -25.89
C LYS A 2 -35.25 -37.84 -26.16
N ASN A 3 -34.20 -37.11 -25.80
CA ASN A 3 -32.91 -37.34 -25.15
C ASN A 3 -32.42 -35.97 -24.65
N ALA A 4 -32.16 -35.80 -23.36
CA ALA A 4 -31.49 -34.62 -22.85
C ALA A 4 -30.00 -34.70 -23.22
N ARG A 5 -29.56 -33.91 -24.19
CA ARG A 5 -28.13 -33.75 -24.50
C ARG A 5 -27.57 -32.67 -23.58
N ILE A 6 -26.85 -33.11 -22.56
CA ILE A 6 -26.09 -32.25 -21.66
C ILE A 6 -24.91 -31.68 -22.47
N ALA A 7 -25.00 -30.40 -22.81
CA ALA A 7 -23.88 -29.64 -23.37
C ALA A 7 -22.93 -29.29 -22.22
N LEU A 8 -21.83 -30.05 -22.13
CA LEU A 8 -20.75 -29.80 -21.18
C LEU A 8 -19.93 -28.60 -21.69
N VAL A 9 -20.29 -27.40 -21.24
CA VAL A 9 -19.49 -26.20 -21.47
C VAL A 9 -18.27 -26.29 -20.57
N VAL A 10 -17.13 -26.67 -21.15
CA VAL A 10 -15.82 -26.57 -20.50
C VAL A 10 -15.53 -25.09 -20.33
N LEU A 11 -15.78 -24.57 -19.13
CA LEU A 11 -15.37 -23.23 -18.73
C LEU A 11 -13.85 -23.25 -18.56
N THR A 12 -13.12 -22.97 -19.63
CA THR A 12 -11.69 -22.64 -19.55
C THR A 12 -11.57 -21.35 -18.74
N MET A 13 -11.43 -21.49 -17.42
CA MET A 13 -10.89 -20.43 -16.58
C MET A 13 -9.44 -20.23 -17.02
N ALA A 14 -9.24 -19.32 -17.96
CA ALA A 14 -7.95 -18.68 -18.12
C ALA A 14 -7.64 -18.02 -16.76
N LEU A 15 -6.81 -18.69 -15.96
CA LEU A 15 -6.08 -18.08 -14.86
C LEU A 15 -5.15 -17.05 -15.50
N GLY A 16 -5.72 -15.90 -15.87
CA GLY A 16 -4.96 -14.70 -16.11
C GLY A 16 -4.18 -14.45 -14.83
N LEU A 17 -2.88 -14.68 -14.88
CA LEU A 17 -1.91 -14.03 -14.01
C LEU A 17 -1.98 -12.53 -14.31
N THR A 18 -3.11 -11.89 -13.99
CA THR A 18 -3.03 -10.49 -13.61
C THR A 18 -2.12 -10.52 -12.39
N ALA A 19 -1.05 -9.73 -12.41
CA ALA A 19 -0.29 -9.51 -11.20
C ALA A 19 -1.31 -9.02 -10.15
N CYS A 20 -1.74 -9.92 -9.25
CA CYS A 20 -2.63 -9.66 -8.14
C CYS A 20 -1.87 -8.78 -7.13
N GLY A 21 -1.72 -7.52 -7.50
CA GLY A 21 -1.02 -6.50 -6.72
C GLY A 21 -1.80 -5.21 -6.83
N GLY A 22 -3.10 -5.25 -6.46
CA GLY A 22 -3.87 -4.02 -6.31
C GLY A 22 -3.23 -3.06 -5.30
N LYS A 23 -3.79 -1.86 -5.19
CA LYS A 23 -3.33 -0.82 -4.25
C LYS A 23 -3.00 -1.40 -2.85
N PRO A 24 -2.01 -0.83 -2.13
CA PRO A 24 -1.67 -1.34 -0.81
C PRO A 24 -2.89 -1.31 0.12
N SER A 25 -2.95 -2.28 1.03
CA SER A 25 -3.83 -2.17 2.19
C SER A 25 -3.30 -1.08 3.13
N SER A 26 -4.16 -0.58 4.03
CA SER A 26 -3.75 0.44 5.01
C SER A 26 -2.59 -0.02 5.88
N ASP A 27 -2.57 -1.28 6.30
CA ASP A 27 -1.48 -1.82 7.13
C ASP A 27 -0.15 -1.88 6.36
N ASN A 28 -0.18 -2.40 5.13
CA ASN A 28 1.00 -2.49 4.27
C ASN A 28 1.61 -1.11 4.01
N ALA A 29 0.76 -0.11 3.75
CA ALA A 29 1.21 1.24 3.50
C ALA A 29 1.63 1.97 4.78
N LYS A 30 1.00 1.71 5.94
CA LYS A 30 1.46 2.21 7.24
C LYS A 30 2.87 1.72 7.54
N GLU A 31 3.13 0.44 7.35
CA GLU A 31 4.44 -0.16 7.56
C GLU A 31 5.49 0.42 6.59
N ALA A 32 5.15 0.50 5.30
CA ALA A 32 6.00 1.11 4.28
C ALA A 32 6.30 2.59 4.57
N PHE A 33 5.32 3.33 5.08
CA PHE A 33 5.45 4.73 5.47
C PHE A 33 6.34 4.92 6.70
N VAL A 34 6.19 4.09 7.74
CA VAL A 34 7.09 4.11 8.91
C VAL A 34 8.54 3.86 8.49
N ARG A 35 8.76 2.88 7.60
CA ARG A 35 10.10 2.63 7.02
C ARG A 35 10.65 3.85 6.30
N LEU A 36 9.85 4.49 5.44
CA LEU A 36 10.27 5.71 4.74
C LEU A 36 10.74 6.80 5.73
N LEU A 37 10.02 7.00 6.85
CA LEU A 37 10.40 7.99 7.86
C LEU A 37 11.72 7.63 8.54
N GLN A 38 11.90 6.37 8.92
CA GLN A 38 13.13 5.86 9.53
C GLN A 38 14.31 6.01 8.56
N ASP A 39 14.13 5.60 7.30
CA ASP A 39 15.13 5.72 6.22
C ASP A 39 15.47 7.18 5.91
N SER A 40 14.54 8.11 6.14
CA SER A 40 14.75 9.56 5.98
C SER A 40 15.45 10.22 7.18
N GLY A 41 15.82 9.45 8.21
CA GLY A 41 16.47 9.98 9.40
C GLY A 41 15.52 10.74 10.34
N ALA A 42 14.21 10.50 10.25
CA ALA A 42 13.23 11.17 11.10
C ALA A 42 13.34 10.75 12.58
N GLY A 43 14.10 9.70 12.90
CA GLY A 43 14.24 9.13 14.25
C GLY A 43 13.38 7.89 14.46
N GLN A 44 13.28 7.42 15.71
CA GLN A 44 12.45 6.26 16.03
C GLN A 44 10.98 6.66 16.05
N VAL A 45 10.20 6.09 15.13
CA VAL A 45 8.74 6.20 15.15
C VAL A 45 8.20 5.26 16.23
N THR A 46 7.51 5.81 17.23
CA THR A 46 6.96 5.05 18.37
C THR A 46 5.47 4.78 18.24
N ASP A 47 4.75 5.62 17.49
CA ASP A 47 3.30 5.46 17.28
C ASP A 47 2.84 6.14 15.97
N VAL A 48 1.76 5.63 15.39
CA VAL A 48 1.08 6.23 14.22
C VAL A 48 -0.43 6.16 14.43
N GLN A 49 -1.05 7.34 14.54
CA GLN A 49 -2.47 7.53 14.83
C GLN A 49 -3.22 8.10 13.62
N ASN A 50 -4.50 7.71 13.49
CA ASN A 50 -5.41 8.18 12.43
C ASN A 50 -4.79 8.04 11.02
N PHE A 51 -4.13 6.90 10.78
CA PHE A 51 -3.49 6.64 9.50
C PHE A 51 -4.55 6.36 8.43
N GLU A 52 -4.50 7.12 7.34
CA GLU A 52 -5.47 7.03 6.25
C GLU A 52 -4.77 7.03 4.90
N LEU A 53 -5.34 6.24 3.98
CA LEU A 53 -5.01 6.26 2.56
C LEU A 53 -6.24 6.54 1.73
N THR A 54 -6.16 7.61 0.95
CA THR A 54 -7.20 8.02 0.02
C THR A 54 -6.62 8.32 -1.35
N GLY A 55 -7.46 8.41 -2.36
CA GLY A 55 -7.04 8.85 -3.70
C GLY A 55 -5.94 7.99 -4.34
N CYS A 56 -5.88 6.70 -4.00
CA CYS A 56 -4.90 5.78 -4.56
C CYS A 56 -5.15 5.57 -6.06
N VAL A 57 -4.23 6.01 -6.89
CA VAL A 57 -4.23 5.83 -8.35
C VAL A 57 -2.92 5.20 -8.80
N GLU A 58 -2.92 4.49 -9.92
CA GLU A 58 -1.68 3.94 -10.47
C GLU A 58 -0.69 5.06 -10.77
N ALA A 59 0.58 4.83 -10.45
CA ALA A 59 1.64 5.79 -10.69
C ALA A 59 1.98 5.82 -12.19
N GLU A 60 1.98 7.02 -12.78
CA GLU A 60 2.33 7.17 -14.18
C GLU A 60 3.83 6.97 -14.41
N GLY A 61 4.18 6.12 -15.38
CA GLY A 61 5.57 5.92 -15.83
C GLY A 61 6.47 5.12 -14.88
N VAL A 62 5.94 4.64 -13.74
CA VAL A 62 6.67 3.81 -12.77
C VAL A 62 5.71 2.87 -12.05
N ASP A 63 6.21 1.74 -11.57
CA ASP A 63 5.39 0.79 -10.81
C ASP A 63 4.83 1.39 -9.50
N GLY A 64 3.64 0.92 -9.12
CA GLY A 64 2.99 1.21 -7.85
C GLY A 64 1.80 2.16 -7.94
N TYR A 65 1.35 2.62 -6.77
CA TYR A 65 0.19 3.50 -6.62
C TYR A 65 0.60 4.77 -5.90
N ARG A 66 0.17 5.93 -6.41
CA ARG A 66 0.24 7.19 -5.66
C ARG A 66 -1.01 7.33 -4.81
N CYS A 67 -0.83 7.52 -3.52
CA CYS A 67 -1.93 7.69 -2.58
C CYS A 67 -1.70 8.91 -1.70
N ASP A 68 -2.79 9.61 -1.36
CA ASP A 68 -2.78 10.60 -0.31
C ASP A 68 -2.71 9.89 1.03
N THR A 69 -1.63 10.14 1.77
CA THR A 69 -1.32 9.54 3.06
C THR A 69 -1.47 10.58 4.15
N ARG A 70 -2.33 10.30 5.12
CA ARG A 70 -2.61 11.20 6.24
C ARG A 70 -2.43 10.49 7.57
N GLY A 71 -2.15 11.25 8.63
CA GLY A 71 -2.13 10.76 10.00
C GLY A 71 -1.30 11.63 10.93
N LYS A 72 -1.01 11.11 12.11
CA LYS A 72 -0.07 11.70 13.08
C LYS A 72 0.95 10.65 13.47
N VAL A 73 2.22 11.02 13.46
CA VAL A 73 3.33 10.13 13.82
C VAL A 73 3.98 10.67 15.09
N ALA A 74 4.17 9.82 16.08
CA ALA A 74 4.98 10.14 17.24
C ALA A 74 6.43 9.72 16.98
N ILE A 75 7.35 10.67 17.09
CA ILE A 75 8.78 10.45 16.94
C ILE A 75 9.47 10.66 18.28
N ASP A 76 10.34 9.74 18.67
CA ASP A 76 11.24 9.95 19.81
C ASP A 76 12.42 10.84 19.41
N ILE A 77 12.51 12.00 20.06
CA ILE A 77 13.62 12.93 19.95
C ILE A 77 14.18 13.16 21.35
N GLY A 78 15.28 12.48 21.67
CA GLY A 78 15.98 12.64 22.96
C GLY A 78 15.14 12.22 24.17
N GLY A 79 14.34 11.15 24.04
CA GLY A 79 13.46 10.62 25.09
C GLY A 79 12.11 11.33 25.19
N ARG A 80 11.79 12.23 24.25
CA ARG A 80 10.51 12.94 24.18
C ARG A 80 9.73 12.51 22.95
N GLN A 81 8.48 12.10 23.14
CA GLN A 81 7.58 11.82 22.04
C GLN A 81 7.01 13.12 21.47
N VAL A 82 7.37 13.42 20.21
CA VAL A 82 6.89 14.58 19.48
C VAL A 82 5.86 14.14 18.43
N PRO A 83 4.58 14.54 18.55
CA PRO A 83 3.58 14.23 17.54
C PRO A 83 3.70 15.17 16.33
N ILE A 84 3.87 14.59 15.14
CA ILE A 84 4.00 15.31 13.87
C ILE A 84 2.81 14.94 12.97
N PRO A 85 1.97 15.90 12.56
CA PRO A 85 0.93 15.64 11.58
C PRO A 85 1.56 15.42 10.20
N VAL A 86 1.03 14.46 9.47
CA VAL A 86 1.53 14.09 8.15
C VAL A 86 0.37 14.13 7.15
N SER A 87 0.63 14.77 6.02
CA SER A 87 -0.28 14.82 4.87
C SER A 87 0.59 14.93 3.63
N LYS A 88 0.79 13.81 2.94
CA LYS A 88 1.68 13.70 1.77
C LYS A 88 1.09 12.77 0.74
N ASN A 89 1.30 13.09 -0.54
CA ASN A 89 1.03 12.16 -1.63
C ASN A 89 2.27 11.30 -1.89
N LEU A 90 2.24 10.04 -1.46
CA LEU A 90 3.38 9.12 -1.53
C LEU A 90 3.13 8.04 -2.59
N ARG A 91 4.20 7.59 -3.24
CA ARG A 91 4.14 6.41 -4.10
C ARG A 91 4.39 5.17 -3.26
N TYR A 92 3.53 4.18 -3.38
CA TYR A 92 3.66 2.86 -2.77
C TYR A 92 3.88 1.82 -3.86
N ALA A 93 5.00 1.11 -3.82
CA ALA A 93 5.30 0.04 -4.77
C ALA A 93 5.76 -1.21 -4.02
N LYS A 94 5.46 -2.38 -4.58
CA LYS A 94 5.91 -3.65 -4.02
C LYS A 94 7.30 -3.96 -4.58
N SER A 95 8.31 -4.02 -3.71
CA SER A 95 9.68 -4.43 -4.02
C SER A 95 9.95 -5.73 -3.28
N ASP A 96 10.33 -6.79 -4.02
CA ASP A 96 10.70 -8.09 -3.43
C ASP A 96 9.64 -8.65 -2.48
N GLY A 97 8.36 -8.47 -2.84
CA GLY A 97 7.23 -8.93 -2.05
C GLY A 97 6.82 -8.01 -0.89
N THR A 98 7.60 -6.97 -0.58
CA THR A 98 7.35 -6.02 0.51
C THR A 98 6.95 -4.65 -0.04
N TRP A 99 5.97 -4.00 0.58
CA TRP A 99 5.59 -2.64 0.20
C TRP A 99 6.62 -1.62 0.67
N ARG A 100 6.98 -0.69 -0.22
CA ARG A 100 7.84 0.46 0.08
C ARG A 100 7.12 1.76 -0.28
N ALA A 101 7.33 2.79 0.52
CA ALA A 101 6.82 4.13 0.28
C ALA A 101 7.98 5.01 -0.21
N TYR A 102 7.66 5.91 -1.14
CA TYR A 102 8.62 6.85 -1.73
C TYR A 102 8.03 8.25 -1.68
N ALA A 103 8.76 9.16 -1.02
CA ALA A 103 8.55 10.59 -1.21
C ALA A 103 8.98 10.98 -2.64
N LYS A 104 8.35 12.01 -3.20
CA LYS A 104 8.75 12.58 -4.49
C LYS A 104 10.07 13.33 -4.34
#